data_AF-A0A8X6MCD7-F1
#
_entry.id   AF-A0A8X6MCD7-F1
#
_cell.length_a   1.000
_cell.length_b   1.000
_cell.length_c   1.000
_cell.angle_alpha   90.00
_cell.angle_beta   90.00
_cell.angle_gamma   90.00
#
_symmetry.space_group_name_H-M   'P 1'
#
loop_
_entity.id
_entity.type
_entity.pdbx_description
1 polymer ?
#
loop_
_entity_poly.entity_id
_entity_poly.type
_entity_poly.pdbx_seq_one_letter_code
_entity_poly.pdbx_strand_id
1 'polypeptide(L)'
;MGKILLKRLLFYLNPPDLLPKEQYGFKSEHSTIDKGLFISQKIRDAHNLKLTHHTVGTFFDHSKDFDTVWRQKLIKPYDSLGNRWQGLALDL
;
A
#
# COMPACT_ATOMS: atom_id res chain seq x y z
N MET A 1 7.93 9.75 20.10
CA MET A 1 6.58 9.96 19.55
C MET A 1 6.29 9.22 18.25
N GLY A 2 7.07 9.37 17.18
CA GLY A 2 6.73 8.78 15.87
C GLY A 2 6.46 7.27 15.85
N LYS A 3 7.23 6.46 16.59
CA LYS A 3 7.05 5.00 16.65
C LYS A 3 5.73 4.56 17.31
N ILE A 4 5.25 5.31 18.30
CA ILE A 4 3.99 5.02 19.00
C ILE A 4 2.81 5.32 18.06
N LEU A 5 2.85 6.48 17.40
CA LEU A 5 1.84 6.86 16.41
C LEU A 5 1.82 5.86 15.25
N LEU A 6 2.99 5.45 14.73
CA LEU A 6 3.08 4.45 13.68
C LEU A 6 2.45 3.11 14.08
N LYS A 7 2.73 2.62 15.29
CA LYS A 7 2.14 1.36 15.77
C LYS A 7 0.61 1.43 15.85
N ARG A 8 0.07 2.55 16.34
CA ARG A 8 -1.39 2.80 16.38
C ARG A 8 -1.96 2.90 14.98
N LEU A 9 -1.31 3.63 14.08
CA LEU A 9 -1.73 3.77 12.69
C LEU A 9 -1.79 2.41 11.99
N LEU A 10 -0.74 1.60 12.13
CA LEU A 10 -0.69 0.26 11.56
C LEU A 10 -1.79 -0.66 12.09
N PHE A 11 -2.19 -0.54 13.36
CA PHE A 11 -3.33 -1.30 13.90
C PHE A 11 -4.64 -1.02 13.15
N TYR A 12 -4.91 0.24 12.82
CA TYR A 12 -6.11 0.63 12.06
C TYR A 12 -5.99 0.42 10.56
N LEU A 13 -4.77 0.39 10.01
CA LEU A 13 -4.51 0.15 8.59
C LEU A 13 -4.39 -1.33 8.22
N ASN A 14 -4.19 -2.23 9.20
CA ASN A 14 -4.06 -3.67 8.98
C ASN A 14 -5.34 -4.48 8.65
N PRO A 15 -6.59 -3.95 8.69
CA PRO A 15 -7.72 -4.71 8.17
C PRO A 15 -7.50 -5.08 6.70
N PRO A 16 -7.86 -6.32 6.29
CA PRO A 16 -7.43 -6.93 5.03
C PRO A 16 -7.84 -6.19 3.75
N ASP A 17 -8.78 -5.25 3.83
CA ASP A 17 -9.38 -4.58 2.67
C ASP A 17 -8.98 -3.10 2.55
N LEU A 18 -8.21 -2.55 3.50
CA LEU A 18 -7.87 -1.11 3.47
C LEU A 18 -6.61 -0.82 2.65
N LEU A 19 -5.61 -1.71 2.71
CA LEU A 19 -4.42 -1.63 1.89
C LEU A 19 -4.51 -2.66 0.75
N PRO A 20 -4.17 -2.29 -0.50
CA PRO A 20 -4.12 -3.25 -1.59
C PRO A 20 -3.25 -4.46 -1.26
N LYS A 21 -3.68 -5.65 -1.67
CA LYS A 21 -2.90 -6.89 -1.47
C LYS A 21 -1.57 -6.83 -2.21
N GLU A 22 -1.54 -6.08 -3.31
CA GLU A 22 -0.39 -5.87 -4.19
C GLU A 22 0.56 -4.75 -3.71
N GLN A 23 0.29 -4.14 -2.54
CA GLN A 23 1.20 -3.21 -1.86
C GLN A 23 2.18 -3.99 -0.99
N TYR A 24 3.45 -3.97 -1.39
CA TYR A 24 4.54 -4.67 -0.70
C TYR A 24 5.44 -3.71 0.09
N GLY A 25 5.52 -2.44 -0.31
CA GLY A 25 6.30 -1.42 0.39
C GLY A 25 5.67 -1.05 1.73
N PHE A 26 6.53 -0.88 2.75
CA PHE A 26 6.16 -0.43 4.10
C PHE A 26 5.07 -1.29 4.79
N LYS A 27 4.95 -2.56 4.41
CA LYS A 27 4.00 -3.53 4.96
C LYS A 27 4.74 -4.66 5.67
N SER A 28 4.22 -5.10 6.83
CA SER A 28 4.79 -6.28 7.52
C SER A 28 4.65 -7.51 6.62
N GLU A 29 5.58 -8.46 6.77
CA GLU A 29 5.59 -9.73 6.04
C GLU A 29 5.70 -9.60 4.51
N HIS A 30 6.09 -8.43 3.98
CA HIS A 30 6.33 -8.23 2.56
C HIS A 30 7.73 -7.65 2.33
N SER A 31 8.46 -8.26 1.41
CA SER A 31 9.78 -7.81 0.97
C SER A 31 9.77 -7.40 -0.51
N THR A 32 10.83 -6.70 -0.93
CA THR A 32 11.05 -6.40 -2.34
C THR A 32 11.17 -7.66 -3.20
N ILE A 33 11.71 -8.75 -2.62
CA ILE A 33 11.85 -10.04 -3.30
C ILE A 33 10.46 -10.60 -3.63
N ASP A 34 9.51 -10.50 -2.69
CA ASP A 34 8.14 -10.99 -2.90
C ASP A 34 7.45 -10.24 -4.05
N LYS A 35 7.69 -8.92 -4.18
CA LYS A 35 7.17 -8.14 -5.31
C LYS A 35 7.81 -8.57 -6.63
N GLY A 36 9.13 -8.79 -6.64
CA GLY A 36 9.85 -9.26 -7.81
C GLY A 36 9.36 -10.64 -8.29
N LEU A 37 9.13 -11.55 -7.35
CA LEU A 37 8.58 -12.88 -7.63
C LEU A 37 7.16 -12.78 -8.18
N PHE A 38 6.31 -11.96 -7.56
CA PHE A 38 4.94 -11.73 -8.01
C PHE A 38 4.89 -11.22 -9.46
N ILE A 39 5.70 -10.20 -9.80
CA ILE A 39 5.75 -9.66 -11.18
C ILE A 39 6.27 -10.72 -12.15
N SER A 40 7.33 -11.44 -11.79
CA SER A 40 7.92 -12.48 -12.63
C SER A 40 6.91 -13.59 -12.94
N GLN A 41 6.15 -14.01 -11.93
CA GLN A 41 5.09 -15.01 -12.11
C GLN A 41 3.97 -14.47 -13.00
N LYS A 42 3.52 -13.23 -12.80
CA LYS A 42 2.50 -12.59 -13.65
C LYS A 42 2.91 -12.52 -15.12
N ILE A 43 4.17 -12.18 -15.40
CA ILE A 43 4.73 -12.17 -16.76
C ILE A 43 4.72 -13.59 -17.33
N ARG A 44 5.23 -14.57 -16.58
CA ARG A 44 5.28 -15.97 -17.00
C ARG A 44 3.89 -16.53 -17.32
N ASP A 45 2.91 -16.27 -16.45
CA ASP A 45 1.52 -16.71 -16.65
C ASP A 45 0.91 -16.07 -17.91
N ALA A 46 1.14 -14.78 -18.14
CA ALA A 46 0.68 -14.10 -19.34
C ALA A 46 1.27 -14.71 -20.63
N HIS A 47 2.57 -15.06 -20.61
CA HIS A 47 3.22 -15.73 -21.74
C HIS A 47 2.71 -17.16 -21.99
N ASN A 48 2.36 -17.90 -20.93
CA ASN A 48 1.91 -19.28 -21.05
C ASN A 48 0.46 -19.41 -21.54
N LEU A 49 -0.38 -18.37 -21.36
CA LEU A 49 -1.82 -18.44 -21.68
C LEU A 49 -2.14 -18.35 -23.18
N LYS A 50 -1.26 -17.79 -24.04
CA LYS A 50 -1.31 -17.84 -25.51
C LYS A 50 -0.08 -17.15 -26.13
N LEU A 51 0.56 -17.81 -27.10
CA LEU A 51 1.77 -17.35 -27.83
C LEU A 51 1.67 -15.97 -28.51
N THR A 52 0.46 -15.40 -28.67
CA THR A 52 0.22 -14.15 -29.39
C THR A 52 -0.10 -12.94 -28.50
N HIS A 53 -0.05 -13.07 -27.17
CA HIS A 53 -0.36 -11.94 -26.28
C HIS A 53 0.88 -11.08 -26.02
N HIS A 54 0.80 -9.81 -26.40
CA HIS A 54 1.78 -8.81 -26.04
C HIS A 54 1.62 -8.45 -24.55
N THR A 55 2.65 -8.72 -23.74
CA THR A 55 2.72 -8.28 -22.34
C THR A 55 3.29 -6.87 -22.29
N VAL A 56 2.52 -5.91 -21.75
CA VAL A 56 2.99 -4.53 -21.55
C VAL A 56 3.07 -4.24 -20.05
N GLY A 57 4.24 -3.80 -19.60
CA GLY A 57 4.46 -3.33 -18.24
C GLY A 57 4.50 -1.80 -18.19
N THR A 58 3.73 -1.19 -17.29
CA THR A 58 3.82 0.26 -17.01
C THR A 58 4.39 0.45 -15.62
N PHE A 59 5.46 1.24 -15.52
CA PHE A 59 6.13 1.54 -14.26
C PHE A 59 6.00 3.03 -13.99
N PHE A 60 5.49 3.37 -12.80
CA PHE A 60 5.37 4.74 -12.34
C PHE A 60 6.35 4.96 -11.20
N ASP A 61 7.06 6.08 -11.26
CA ASP A 61 7.89 6.58 -10.18
C ASP A 61 7.43 8.01 -9.85
N HIS A 62 7.26 8.31 -8.57
CA HIS A 62 6.78 9.61 -8.12
C HIS A 62 7.91 10.36 -7.43
N SER A 63 8.37 11.45 -8.04
CA SER A 63 9.50 12.23 -7.52
C SER A 63 9.14 12.97 -6.23
N LYS A 64 9.94 12.80 -5.18
CA LYS A 64 9.79 13.49 -3.88
C LYS A 64 8.38 13.35 -3.30
N ASP A 65 7.90 12.12 -3.22
CA ASP A 65 6.59 11.74 -2.68
C ASP A 65 6.29 12.32 -1.29
N PHE A 66 7.26 12.32 -0.37
CA PHE A 66 7.08 12.89 0.96
C PHE A 66 7.02 14.42 0.97
N ASP A 67 7.70 15.10 0.04
CA ASP A 67 7.71 16.57 -0.03
C ASP A 67 6.47 17.11 -0.76
N THR A 68 5.99 16.36 -1.75
CA THR A 68 4.91 16.78 -2.67
C THR A 68 3.51 16.33 -2.24
N VAL A 69 3.41 15.63 -1.12
CA VAL A 69 2.12 15.10 -0.64
C VAL A 69 1.12 16.22 -0.34
N TRP A 70 -0.08 16.12 -0.91
CA TRP A 70 -1.17 17.05 -0.60
C TRP A 70 -1.76 16.73 0.78
N ARG A 71 -1.25 17.41 1.81
CA ARG A 71 -1.59 17.19 3.23
C ARG A 71 -3.09 17.13 3.51
N GLN A 72 -3.90 18.02 2.93
CA GLN A 72 -5.36 17.99 3.14
C GLN A 72 -6.00 16.73 2.55
N LYS A 73 -5.55 16.27 1.37
CA LYS A 73 -6.03 15.00 0.80
C LYS A 73 -5.52 13.79 1.57
N LEU A 74 -4.35 13.87 2.18
CA LEU A 74 -3.80 12.79 3.01
C LEU A 74 -4.65 12.55 4.26
N ILE A 75 -5.25 13.62 4.83
CA ILE A 75 -6.06 13.55 6.06
C ILE A 75 -7.51 13.17 5.78
N LYS A 76 -8.07 13.48 4.60
CA LYS A 76 -9.46 13.16 4.24
C LYS A 76 -9.89 11.68 4.42
N PRO A 77 -9.05 10.68 4.09
CA PRO A 77 -9.36 9.28 4.36
C PRO A 77 -9.65 8.99 5.84
N TYR A 78 -9.02 9.73 6.76
CA TYR A 78 -9.22 9.58 8.20
C TYR A 78 -10.65 9.96 8.62
N ASP A 79 -11.24 10.99 8.00
CA ASP A 79 -12.62 11.39 8.27
C ASP A 79 -13.63 10.32 7.82
N SER A 80 -13.35 9.67 6.68
CA SER A 80 -14.22 8.65 6.07
C SER A 80 -14.24 7.30 6.81
N LEU A 81 -13.23 7.05 7.62
CA LEU A 81 -13.06 5.82 8.40
C LEU A 81 -13.73 5.88 9.79
N GLY A 82 -14.34 7.03 10.13
CA GLY A 82 -15.33 7.20 11.20
C GLY A 82 -14.93 6.60 12.56
N ASN A 83 -15.88 5.91 13.21
CA ASN A 83 -15.82 5.37 14.58
C ASN A 83 -14.56 4.54 14.92
N ARG A 84 -13.78 4.07 13.92
CA ARG A 84 -12.50 3.39 14.16
C ARG A 84 -11.44 4.35 14.72
N TRP A 85 -11.44 5.62 14.33
CA TRP A 85 -10.44 6.61 14.76
C TRP A 85 -10.74 7.29 16.09
N GLN A 86 -11.98 7.27 16.58
CA GLN A 86 -12.34 7.88 17.89
C GLN A 86 -11.52 7.27 19.04
N GLY A 87 -11.14 5.99 18.96
CA GLY A 87 -10.23 5.37 19.94
C GLY A 87 -8.79 5.91 19.91
N LEU A 88 -8.33 6.45 18.79
CA LEU A 88 -6.98 7.02 18.66
C LEU A 88 -6.86 8.40 19.31
N ALA A 89 -7.97 9.16 19.37
CA ALA A 89 -8.04 10.49 19.96
C ALA A 89 -8.32 10.50 21.48
N LEU A 90 -8.92 9.44 22.02
CA LEU A 90 -9.22 9.32 23.45
C LEU A 90 -8.05 8.78 24.30
N ASP A 91 -7.04 8.21 23.65
CA ASP A 91 -5.83 7.63 24.28
C ASP A 91 -4.56 8.48 24.06
N LEU A 92 -4.71 9.78 23.73
CA LEU A 92 -3.66 10.78 23.58
C LEU A 92 -3.78 11.85 24.67
#